data_AF-A0A2V6RB35-F1
#
_entry.id   AF-A0A2V6RB35-F1
#
_cell.length_a   1.000
_cell.length_b   1.000
_cell.length_c   1.000
_cell.angle_alpha   90.00
_cell.angle_beta   90.00
_cell.angle_gamma   90.00
#
_symmetry.space_group_name_H-M   'P 1'
#
loop_
_entity.id
_entity.type
_entity.pdbx_description
1 polymer ?
#
loop_
_entity_poly.entity_id
_entity_poly.type
_entity_poly.pdbx_seq_one_letter_code
_entity_poly.pdbx_strand_id
1 'polypeptide(L)'
;MLRTLALGAGALGGAALVSALFLAGLAAKERDNRFCISCHLHEAKFTRFRAAPPADLAGLHQSRKDVRCIDCHGGADRVMRVRVWAVAGVDTLRFLSGAYREPDHMRLPLRPAECRRCHTPILADRGGGDEEGGGSPDSYHAIRDHDSVSIPCVRCHSSHTTDSEARLDFISRARVQPVCRECHATFGH
;
A
#
# COMPACT_ATOMS: atom_id res chain seq x y z
N MET A 1 4.26 16.32 -50.19
CA MET A 1 4.68 15.22 -49.29
C MET A 1 5.51 15.70 -48.08
N LEU A 2 6.51 16.59 -48.24
CA LEU A 2 7.33 17.06 -47.11
C LEU A 2 6.56 17.83 -46.01
N ARG A 3 5.59 18.68 -46.40
CA ARG A 3 4.76 19.48 -45.47
C ARG A 3 3.81 18.65 -44.61
N THR A 4 3.24 17.57 -45.15
CA THR A 4 2.35 16.67 -44.41
C THR A 4 3.12 15.81 -43.39
N LEU A 5 4.37 15.43 -43.70
CA LEU A 5 5.25 14.73 -42.76
C LEU A 5 5.67 15.63 -41.58
N ALA A 6 5.97 16.90 -41.82
CA ALA A 6 6.35 17.85 -40.76
C ALA A 6 5.19 18.15 -39.79
N LEU A 7 3.95 18.27 -40.29
CA LEU A 7 2.76 18.48 -39.46
C LEU A 7 2.42 17.24 -38.62
N GLY A 8 2.58 16.03 -39.18
CA GLY A 8 2.40 14.78 -38.44
C GLY A 8 3.42 14.60 -37.31
N ALA A 9 4.68 14.97 -37.54
CA ALA A 9 5.73 14.94 -36.52
C ALA A 9 5.48 15.96 -35.39
N GLY A 10 5.01 17.17 -35.72
CA GLY A 10 4.66 18.19 -34.73
C GLY A 10 3.48 17.80 -33.84
N ALA A 11 2.43 17.19 -34.40
CA ALA A 11 1.28 16.73 -33.64
C ALA A 11 1.61 15.58 -32.68
N LEU A 12 2.42 14.61 -33.12
CA LEU A 12 2.89 13.51 -32.26
C LEU A 12 3.79 14.01 -31.14
N GLY A 13 4.72 14.93 -31.44
CA GLY A 13 5.58 15.55 -30.44
C GLY A 13 4.79 16.33 -29.39
N GLY A 14 3.80 17.10 -29.82
CA GLY A 14 2.89 17.84 -28.92
C GLY A 14 2.09 16.92 -28.01
N ALA A 15 1.48 15.87 -28.55
CA ALA A 15 0.70 14.90 -27.77
C ALA A 15 1.58 14.15 -26.75
N ALA A 16 2.80 13.75 -27.12
CA ALA A 16 3.74 13.11 -26.23
C ALA A 16 4.15 14.04 -25.07
N LEU A 17 4.44 15.31 -25.36
CA LEU A 17 4.78 16.30 -24.34
C LEU A 17 3.64 16.53 -23.34
N VAL A 18 2.42 16.75 -23.85
CA VAL A 18 1.24 16.95 -22.99
C VAL A 18 1.00 15.72 -22.10
N SER A 19 1.12 14.52 -22.66
CA SER A 19 0.97 13.28 -21.90
C SER A 19 2.04 13.14 -20.81
N ALA A 20 3.30 13.46 -21.13
CA ALA A 20 4.39 13.41 -20.17
C ALA A 20 4.19 14.42 -19.02
N LEU A 21 3.77 15.65 -19.34
CA LEU A 21 3.47 16.68 -18.34
C LEU A 21 2.28 16.28 -17.45
N PHE A 22 1.23 15.70 -18.05
CA PHE A 22 0.09 15.18 -17.29
C PHE A 22 0.50 14.08 -16.31
N LEU A 23 1.26 13.08 -16.77
CA LEU A 23 1.74 11.99 -15.92
C LEU A 23 2.69 12.49 -14.82
N ALA A 24 3.54 13.47 -15.11
CA ALA A 24 4.39 14.11 -14.11
C ALA A 24 3.55 14.86 -13.05
N GLY A 25 2.52 15.59 -13.48
CA GLY A 25 1.58 16.28 -12.61
C GLY A 25 0.80 15.30 -11.71
N LEU A 26 0.32 14.19 -12.27
CA LEU A 26 -0.34 13.13 -11.50
C LEU A 26 0.61 12.51 -10.46
N ALA A 27 1.82 12.17 -10.87
CA ALA A 27 2.83 11.63 -9.96
C ALA A 27 3.23 12.63 -8.86
N ALA A 28 3.20 13.94 -9.12
CA ALA A 28 3.40 14.97 -8.10
C ALA A 28 2.21 15.02 -7.12
N LYS A 29 0.98 14.98 -7.64
CA LYS A 29 -0.25 15.01 -6.83
C LYS A 29 -0.37 13.80 -5.91
N GLU A 30 -0.02 12.60 -6.36
CA GLU A 30 -0.06 11.40 -5.53
C GLU A 30 0.90 11.42 -4.32
N ARG A 31 1.91 12.30 -4.33
CA ARG A 31 2.79 12.49 -3.18
C ARG A 31 2.17 13.39 -2.11
N ASP A 32 1.08 14.08 -2.41
CA ASP A 32 0.32 14.85 -1.43
C ASP A 32 -0.78 13.98 -0.83
N ASN A 33 -0.65 13.65 0.46
CA ASN A 33 -1.66 12.86 1.16
C ASN A 33 -3.05 13.55 1.13
N ARG A 34 -3.11 14.88 1.02
CA ARG A 34 -4.37 15.63 0.87
C ARG A 34 -5.08 15.36 -0.45
N PHE A 35 -4.33 15.07 -1.52
CA PHE A 35 -4.92 14.67 -2.79
C PHE A 35 -5.57 13.29 -2.69
N CYS A 36 -4.96 12.36 -1.93
CA CYS A 36 -5.53 11.03 -1.75
C CYS A 36 -6.91 11.07 -1.07
N ILE A 37 -7.11 12.03 -0.16
CA ILE A 37 -8.36 12.18 0.60
C ILE A 37 -9.36 13.15 -0.03
N SER A 38 -8.99 13.86 -1.10
CA SER A 38 -9.91 14.81 -1.75
C SER A 38 -11.07 14.11 -2.47
N CYS A 39 -10.89 12.84 -2.84
CA CYS A 39 -11.91 12.01 -3.49
C CYS A 39 -12.39 10.86 -2.60
N HIS A 40 -11.54 10.34 -1.72
CA HIS A 40 -11.90 9.32 -0.74
C HIS A 40 -12.12 9.98 0.63
N LEU A 41 -13.37 10.04 1.07
CA LEU A 41 -13.89 10.74 2.27
C LEU A 41 -13.41 10.16 3.63
N HIS A 42 -12.17 9.69 3.67
CA HIS A 42 -11.51 9.06 4.81
C HIS A 42 -10.96 10.07 5.83
N GLU A 43 -11.64 11.20 6.07
CA GLU A 43 -11.13 12.29 6.92
C GLU A 43 -10.75 11.79 8.32
N ALA A 44 -11.54 10.87 8.89
CA ALA A 44 -11.23 10.27 10.18
C ALA A 44 -9.94 9.42 10.15
N LYS A 45 -9.68 8.67 9.07
CA LYS A 45 -8.42 7.91 8.92
C LYS A 45 -7.25 8.86 8.68
N PHE A 46 -7.44 9.92 7.90
CA PHE A 46 -6.40 10.92 7.65
C PHE A 46 -6.03 11.70 8.90
N THR A 47 -7.02 12.09 9.69
CA THR A 47 -6.83 12.72 11.00
C THR A 47 -5.99 11.81 11.90
N ARG A 48 -6.31 10.51 12.00
CA ARG A 48 -5.51 9.55 12.78
C ARG A 48 -4.11 9.33 12.22
N PHE A 49 -3.98 9.23 10.90
CA PHE A 49 -2.71 9.10 10.21
C PHE A 49 -1.77 10.29 10.47
N ARG A 50 -2.32 11.49 10.69
CA ARG A 50 -1.56 12.70 11.05
C ARG A 50 -1.48 12.99 12.55
N ALA A 51 -2.13 12.18 13.39
CA ALA A 51 -2.19 12.44 14.82
C ALA A 51 -0.81 12.32 15.48
N ALA A 52 -0.56 13.20 16.44
CA ALA A 52 0.59 13.15 17.33
C ALA A 52 0.08 13.20 18.79
N PRO A 53 0.22 12.12 19.59
CA PRO A 53 0.89 10.85 19.27
C PRO A 53 0.13 9.98 18.23
N PRO A 54 0.80 9.02 17.57
CA PRO A 54 0.16 8.10 16.63
C PRO A 54 -0.97 7.28 17.27
N ALA A 55 -2.13 7.25 16.62
CA ALA A 55 -3.30 6.51 17.09
C ALA A 55 -3.41 5.09 16.49
N ASP A 56 -2.73 4.83 15.38
CA ASP A 56 -2.69 3.54 14.69
C ASP A 56 -1.33 3.32 14.02
N LEU A 57 -1.13 2.11 13.47
CA LEU A 57 0.11 1.73 12.82
C LEU A 57 0.42 2.60 11.58
N ALA A 58 -0.60 3.09 10.86
CA ALA A 58 -0.38 4.00 9.74
C ALA A 58 0.16 5.35 10.22
N GLY A 59 -0.39 5.93 11.29
CA GLY A 59 0.16 7.13 11.92
C GLY A 59 1.57 6.92 12.47
N LEU A 60 1.90 5.70 12.92
CA LEU A 60 3.26 5.37 13.33
C LEU A 60 4.24 5.44 12.15
N HIS A 61 3.86 4.87 11.00
CA HIS A 61 4.68 4.96 9.77
C HIS A 61 4.88 6.40 9.32
N GLN A 62 3.84 7.24 9.40
CA GLN A 62 3.97 8.65 9.07
C GLN A 62 4.89 9.39 10.03
N SER A 63 4.68 9.24 11.34
CA SER A 63 5.43 10.00 12.35
C SER A 63 6.92 9.60 12.42
N ARG A 64 7.27 8.34 12.12
CA ARG A 64 8.67 7.86 12.22
C ARG A 64 9.46 7.93 10.92
N LYS A 65 8.80 7.81 9.76
CA LYS A 65 9.46 7.63 8.46
C LYS A 65 8.90 8.50 7.34
N ASP A 66 7.96 9.40 7.65
CA ASP A 66 7.28 10.25 6.68
C ASP A 66 6.66 9.44 5.51
N VAL A 67 6.16 8.24 5.83
CA VAL A 67 5.53 7.34 4.85
C VAL A 67 4.20 7.91 4.41
N ARG A 68 4.04 8.17 3.12
CA ARG A 68 2.81 8.71 2.51
C ARG A 68 1.82 7.60 2.16
N CYS A 69 0.58 7.99 1.86
CA CYS A 69 -0.46 7.06 1.41
C CYS A 69 0.02 6.21 0.21
N ILE A 70 0.68 6.83 -0.77
CA ILE A 70 1.14 6.15 -1.98
C ILE A 70 2.31 5.18 -1.74
N ASP A 71 3.04 5.37 -0.65
CA ASP A 71 4.16 4.49 -0.27
C ASP A 71 3.64 3.13 0.25
N CYS A 72 2.36 3.01 0.58
CA CYS A 72 1.67 1.72 0.77
C CYS A 72 0.73 1.40 -0.40
N HIS A 73 -0.13 2.32 -0.79
CA HIS A 73 -1.22 2.06 -1.74
C HIS A 73 -0.87 2.22 -3.22
N GLY A 74 0.33 2.73 -3.55
CA GLY A 74 0.72 3.03 -4.92
C GLY A 74 1.10 1.83 -5.79
N GLY A 75 1.18 0.64 -5.21
CA GLY A 75 1.71 -0.56 -5.84
C GLY A 75 3.24 -0.61 -5.80
N ALA A 76 3.79 -1.77 -5.44
CA ALA A 76 5.23 -1.99 -5.38
C ALA A 76 5.88 -2.24 -6.74
N ASP A 77 5.11 -2.79 -7.68
CA ASP A 77 5.57 -3.13 -9.02
C ASP A 77 4.75 -2.40 -10.10
N ARG A 78 5.26 -2.42 -11.34
CA ARG A 78 4.64 -1.70 -12.48
C ARG A 78 3.23 -2.18 -12.78
N VAL A 79 2.95 -3.48 -12.63
CA VAL A 79 1.63 -4.05 -12.91
C VAL A 79 0.62 -3.54 -11.89
N MET A 80 0.95 -3.61 -10.61
CA MET A 80 0.09 -3.09 -9.55
C MET A 80 -0.07 -1.57 -9.65
N ARG A 81 1.00 -0.85 -10.02
CA ARG A 81 0.95 0.60 -10.25
C ARG A 81 -0.10 0.98 -11.30
N VAL A 82 -0.10 0.28 -12.45
CA VAL A 82 -1.10 0.50 -13.51
C VAL A 82 -2.51 0.16 -13.02
N ARG A 83 -2.68 -0.91 -12.23
CA ARG A 83 -3.98 -1.26 -11.64
C ARG A 83 -4.50 -0.19 -10.68
N VAL A 84 -3.63 0.36 -9.83
CA VAL A 84 -3.97 1.46 -8.91
C VAL A 84 -4.41 2.68 -9.71
N TRP A 85 -3.69 3.05 -10.76
CA TRP A 85 -4.09 4.14 -11.65
C TRP A 85 -5.41 3.89 -12.37
N ALA A 86 -5.66 2.67 -12.84
CA ALA A 86 -6.93 2.33 -13.47
C ALA A 86 -8.11 2.48 -12.48
N VAL A 87 -7.96 1.99 -11.25
CA VAL A 87 -8.98 2.15 -10.20
C VAL A 87 -9.20 3.63 -9.87
N ALA A 88 -8.12 4.40 -9.67
CA ALA A 88 -8.19 5.82 -9.38
C ALA A 88 -8.84 6.63 -10.51
N GLY A 89 -8.52 6.30 -11.77
CA GLY A 89 -9.15 6.92 -12.94
C GLY A 89 -10.65 6.64 -13.02
N VAL A 90 -11.06 5.38 -12.81
CA VAL A 90 -12.48 5.01 -12.77
C VAL A 90 -13.21 5.72 -11.62
N ASP A 91 -12.61 5.79 -10.43
CA ASP A 91 -13.23 6.49 -9.30
C ASP A 91 -13.31 7.99 -9.51
N THR A 92 -12.32 8.59 -10.17
CA THR A 92 -12.37 9.99 -10.60
C THR A 92 -13.53 10.24 -11.56
N LEU A 93 -13.73 9.38 -12.57
CA LEU A 93 -14.85 9.50 -13.50
C LEU A 93 -16.19 9.35 -12.79
N ARG A 94 -16.32 8.38 -11.88
CA ARG A 94 -17.52 8.22 -11.05
C ARG A 94 -17.79 9.46 -10.20
N PHE A 95 -16.75 10.04 -9.60
CA PHE A 95 -16.87 11.26 -8.81
C PHE A 95 -17.38 12.42 -9.64
N LEU A 96 -16.77 12.66 -10.80
CA LEU A 96 -17.16 13.74 -11.72
C LEU A 96 -18.59 13.56 -12.27
N SER A 97 -19.05 12.32 -12.46
CA SER A 97 -20.42 12.02 -12.89
C SER A 97 -21.47 12.05 -11.77
N GLY A 98 -21.07 12.23 -10.51
CA GLY A 98 -21.98 12.14 -9.34
C GLY A 98 -22.38 10.71 -8.97
N ALA A 99 -21.82 9.69 -9.62
CA ALA A 99 -22.09 8.27 -9.36
C ALA A 99 -21.13 7.64 -8.32
N TYR A 100 -20.32 8.45 -7.64
CA TYR A 100 -19.34 7.95 -6.69
C TYR A 100 -19.97 7.51 -5.37
N ARG A 101 -19.58 6.31 -4.94
CA ARG A 101 -19.86 5.77 -3.61
C ARG A 101 -18.54 5.43 -2.95
N GLU A 102 -18.36 5.92 -1.73
CA GLU A 102 -17.15 5.62 -0.96
C GLU A 102 -17.01 4.10 -0.76
N PRO A 103 -15.84 3.51 -1.08
CA PRO A 103 -15.58 2.11 -0.80
C PRO A 103 -15.48 1.85 0.71
N ASP A 104 -16.11 0.76 1.16
CA ASP A 104 -15.99 0.24 2.52
C ASP A 104 -14.74 -0.65 2.71
N HIS A 105 -14.11 -1.07 1.61
CA HIS A 105 -12.87 -1.86 1.61
C HIS A 105 -11.92 -1.46 0.46
N MET A 106 -10.66 -1.88 0.56
CA MET A 106 -9.69 -1.70 -0.52
C MET A 106 -10.03 -2.64 -1.69
N ARG A 107 -10.24 -2.08 -2.89
CA ARG A 107 -10.41 -2.89 -4.12
C ARG A 107 -9.13 -3.61 -4.54
N LEU A 108 -7.97 -3.02 -4.22
CA LEU A 108 -6.66 -3.62 -4.44
C LEU A 108 -6.01 -3.83 -3.07
N PRO A 109 -6.07 -5.05 -2.51
CA PRO A 109 -5.48 -5.31 -1.19
C PRO A 109 -3.96 -5.14 -1.24
N LEU A 110 -3.39 -4.66 -0.13
CA LEU A 110 -1.94 -4.61 0.05
C LEU A 110 -1.36 -6.02 0.02
N ARG A 111 -0.29 -6.20 -0.75
CA ARG A 111 0.47 -7.45 -0.78
C ARG A 111 1.77 -7.24 0.01
N PRO A 112 2.48 -8.32 0.33
CA PRO A 112 3.75 -8.18 1.02
C PRO A 112 4.81 -7.39 0.25
N ALA A 113 4.73 -7.39 -1.09
CA ALA A 113 5.61 -6.60 -1.95
C ALA A 113 5.58 -5.10 -1.59
N GLU A 114 4.42 -4.54 -1.22
CA GLU A 114 4.30 -3.15 -0.81
C GLU A 114 5.04 -2.86 0.50
N CYS A 115 5.00 -3.79 1.46
CA CYS A 115 5.68 -3.69 2.75
C CYS A 115 7.20 -3.86 2.62
N ARG A 116 7.65 -4.84 1.82
CA ARG A 116 9.07 -5.19 1.67
C ARG A 116 9.93 -4.05 1.14
N ARG A 117 9.36 -3.10 0.38
CA ARG A 117 10.09 -1.90 -0.08
C ARG A 117 10.84 -1.18 1.04
N CYS A 118 10.30 -1.20 2.25
CA CYS A 118 10.94 -0.60 3.43
C CYS A 118 11.36 -1.65 4.47
N HIS A 119 10.75 -2.84 4.47
CA HIS A 119 10.98 -3.85 5.49
C HIS A 119 12.03 -4.91 5.12
N THR A 120 12.46 -5.07 3.85
CA THR A 120 13.43 -6.11 3.47
C THR A 120 14.66 -6.21 4.40
N PRO A 121 15.31 -5.12 4.84
CA PRO A 121 16.45 -5.23 5.76
C PRO A 121 16.06 -5.88 7.09
N ILE A 122 14.91 -5.52 7.64
CA ILE A 122 14.38 -6.08 8.90
C ILE A 122 14.07 -7.57 8.75
N LEU A 123 13.63 -7.99 7.56
CA LEU A 123 13.32 -9.38 7.27
C LEU A 123 14.59 -10.21 7.08
N ALA A 124 15.62 -9.63 6.44
CA ALA A 124 16.92 -10.26 6.29
C ALA A 124 17.63 -10.47 7.63
N ASP A 125 17.54 -9.49 8.54
CA ASP A 125 18.20 -9.57 9.86
C ASP A 125 17.50 -10.55 10.83
N ARG A 126 16.22 -10.88 10.59
CA ARG A 126 15.42 -11.77 11.45
C ARG A 126 15.20 -13.16 10.85
N GLY A 127 15.29 -13.30 9.54
CA GLY A 127 15.34 -14.56 8.82
C GLY A 127 16.80 -14.96 8.59
N GLY A 128 17.46 -15.44 9.64
CA GLY A 128 18.75 -16.11 9.53
C GLY A 128 18.60 -17.44 8.79
N GLY A 129 18.47 -17.36 7.47
CA GLY A 129 18.87 -18.41 6.55
C GLY A 129 20.17 -17.96 5.92
N ASP A 130 21.26 -18.63 6.28
CA ASP A 130 22.41 -18.74 5.38
C ASP A 130 21.91 -19.16 3.99
N GLU A 131 22.66 -18.90 2.92
CA GLU A 131 22.25 -19.04 1.50
C GLU A 131 21.68 -20.44 1.10
N GLU A 132 21.67 -21.43 2.01
CA GLU A 132 21.13 -22.78 1.84
C GLU A 132 19.76 -23.02 2.51
N GLY A 133 19.22 -22.07 3.29
CA GLY A 133 17.95 -22.20 4.04
C GLY A 133 16.80 -21.39 3.44
N GLY A 134 15.95 -22.02 2.63
CA GLY A 134 14.85 -21.41 1.85
C GLY A 134 13.69 -20.80 2.64
N GLY A 135 13.94 -19.80 3.46
CA GLY A 135 12.90 -18.97 4.09
C GLY A 135 12.13 -18.16 3.05
N SER A 136 10.80 -18.18 3.13
CA SER A 136 9.96 -17.37 2.24
C SER A 136 10.15 -15.87 2.55
N PRO A 137 10.19 -14.97 1.55
CA PRO A 137 10.25 -13.52 1.79
C PRO A 137 9.02 -12.96 2.53
N ASP A 138 7.99 -13.79 2.74
CA ASP A 138 6.75 -13.52 3.48
C ASP A 138 6.60 -14.40 4.73
N SER A 139 7.73 -14.89 5.25
CA SER A 139 7.77 -15.75 6.43
C SER A 139 7.34 -15.03 7.71
N TYR A 140 6.94 -15.81 8.70
CA TYR A 140 6.67 -15.28 10.03
C TYR A 140 7.99 -14.92 10.74
N HIS A 141 8.38 -13.65 10.67
CA HIS A 141 9.72 -13.20 11.07
C HIS A 141 10.09 -13.36 12.57
N ALA A 142 9.21 -13.92 13.41
CA ALA A 142 9.47 -14.11 14.83
C ALA A 142 9.54 -15.58 15.28
N ILE A 143 9.24 -16.56 14.42
CA ILE A 143 9.24 -17.99 14.76
C ILE A 143 9.83 -18.79 13.60
N ARG A 144 11.02 -19.35 13.80
CA ARG A 144 11.75 -20.12 12.77
C ARG A 144 10.96 -21.31 12.23
N ASP A 145 10.17 -21.98 13.08
CA ASP A 145 9.31 -23.09 12.66
C ASP A 145 8.24 -22.69 11.62
N HIS A 146 8.06 -21.38 11.39
CA HIS A 146 7.14 -20.82 10.41
C HIS A 146 7.86 -20.22 9.19
N ASP A 147 9.13 -20.52 8.96
CA ASP A 147 9.91 -19.98 7.83
C ASP A 147 9.34 -20.38 6.45
N SER A 148 8.67 -21.53 6.39
CA SER A 148 7.95 -22.03 5.20
C SER A 148 6.51 -21.51 5.10
N VAL A 149 5.98 -20.88 6.14
CA VAL A 149 4.60 -20.39 6.20
C VAL A 149 4.56 -18.96 5.65
N SER A 150 3.85 -18.80 4.53
CA SER A 150 3.66 -17.50 3.89
C SER A 150 2.30 -16.90 4.24
N ILE A 151 2.29 -15.79 4.98
CA ILE A 151 1.06 -15.07 5.34
C ILE A 151 1.22 -13.60 4.95
N PRO A 152 0.21 -12.98 4.28
CA PRO A 152 0.26 -11.55 3.99
C PRO A 152 0.48 -10.70 5.25
N CYS A 153 1.45 -9.78 5.24
CA CYS A 153 1.81 -8.98 6.42
C CYS A 153 0.59 -8.32 7.09
N VAL A 154 -0.35 -7.83 6.27
CA VAL A 154 -1.58 -7.14 6.72
C VAL A 154 -2.60 -8.03 7.42
N ARG A 155 -2.47 -9.37 7.36
CA ARG A 155 -3.28 -10.29 8.17
C ARG A 155 -2.99 -10.11 9.67
N CYS A 156 -1.73 -9.78 10.00
CA CYS A 156 -1.30 -9.56 11.38
C CYS A 156 -1.17 -8.07 11.72
N HIS A 157 -0.67 -7.27 10.76
CA HIS A 157 -0.44 -5.84 10.93
C HIS A 157 -1.57 -5.00 10.32
N SER A 158 -2.60 -4.72 11.12
CA SER A 158 -3.72 -3.86 10.71
C SER A 158 -3.34 -2.38 10.81
N SER A 159 -3.31 -1.67 9.67
CA SER A 159 -2.74 -0.31 9.61
C SER A 159 -3.66 0.81 10.14
N HIS A 160 -4.97 0.70 9.94
CA HIS A 160 -5.94 1.80 10.19
C HIS A 160 -6.94 1.51 11.31
N THR A 161 -6.58 0.61 12.23
CA THR A 161 -7.44 0.15 13.31
C THR A 161 -7.06 0.77 14.64
N THR A 162 -8.04 1.04 15.50
CA THR A 162 -7.83 1.69 16.81
C THR A 162 -7.85 0.71 17.99
N ASP A 163 -8.08 -0.57 17.75
CA ASP A 163 -8.05 -1.65 18.77
C ASP A 163 -6.65 -2.26 18.95
N SER A 164 -5.64 -1.66 18.34
CA SER A 164 -4.24 -2.06 18.45
C SER A 164 -3.51 -1.30 19.56
N GLU A 165 -2.52 -1.93 20.19
CA GLU A 165 -1.80 -1.34 21.32
C GLU A 165 -0.41 -0.83 20.91
N ALA A 166 -0.08 0.43 21.19
CA ALA A 166 1.22 1.01 20.84
C ALA A 166 2.42 0.26 21.45
N ARG A 167 2.27 -0.29 22.67
CA ARG A 167 3.29 -1.11 23.35
C ARG A 167 3.55 -2.45 22.67
N LEU A 168 2.65 -2.88 21.78
CA LEU A 168 2.74 -4.11 20.99
C LEU A 168 2.96 -3.77 19.50
N ASP A 169 3.62 -2.64 19.23
CA ASP A 169 3.85 -2.13 17.86
C ASP A 169 2.56 -2.04 17.02
N PHE A 170 1.46 -1.65 17.67
CA PHE A 170 0.12 -1.56 17.06
C PHE A 170 -0.39 -2.90 16.50
N ILE A 171 -0.08 -4.00 17.17
CA ILE A 171 -0.75 -5.29 16.95
C ILE A 171 -2.03 -5.38 17.81
N SER A 172 -3.12 -5.86 17.22
CA SER A 172 -4.36 -6.22 17.94
C SER A 172 -4.40 -7.72 18.22
N ARG A 173 -4.32 -8.11 19.50
CA ARG A 173 -4.40 -9.53 19.89
C ARG A 173 -5.72 -10.17 19.46
N ALA A 174 -6.82 -9.43 19.60
CA ALA A 174 -8.15 -9.90 19.22
C ALA A 174 -8.25 -10.22 17.72
N ARG A 175 -7.50 -9.51 16.86
CA ARG A 175 -7.43 -9.79 15.42
C ARG A 175 -6.43 -10.88 15.06
N VAL A 176 -5.26 -10.88 15.69
CA VAL A 176 -4.17 -11.80 15.32
C VAL A 176 -4.39 -13.21 15.85
N GLN A 177 -4.92 -13.39 17.07
CA GLN A 177 -5.13 -14.73 17.63
C GLN A 177 -6.04 -15.63 16.79
N PRO A 178 -7.16 -15.15 16.19
CA PRO A 178 -7.92 -15.93 15.21
C PRO A 178 -7.07 -16.46 14.04
N VAL A 179 -6.14 -15.65 13.51
CA VAL A 179 -5.26 -16.07 12.40
C VAL A 179 -4.38 -17.25 12.81
N CYS A 180 -3.84 -17.22 14.03
CA CYS A 180 -3.09 -18.35 14.58
C CYS A 180 -3.99 -19.60 14.71
N ARG A 181 -5.23 -19.42 15.20
CA ARG A 181 -6.17 -20.53 15.35
C ARG A 181 -6.65 -21.12 14.04
N GLU A 182 -6.68 -20.37 12.93
CA GLU A 182 -7.01 -20.91 11.60
C GLU A 182 -6.04 -22.03 11.20
N CYS A 183 -4.74 -21.82 11.42
CA CYS A 183 -3.70 -22.81 11.09
C CYS A 183 -3.50 -23.86 12.18
N HIS A 184 -3.71 -23.49 13.46
CA HIS A 184 -3.54 -24.39 14.60
C HIS A 184 -4.85 -24.98 15.13
N ALA A 185 -5.93 -24.96 14.34
CA ALA A 185 -7.27 -25.38 14.76
C ALA A 185 -7.29 -26.81 15.36
N THR A 186 -6.40 -27.69 14.89
CA THR A 186 -6.27 -29.09 15.31
C THR A 186 -5.25 -29.33 16.43
N PHE A 187 -4.46 -28.34 16.82
CA PHE A 187 -3.52 -28.45 17.96
C PHE A 187 -4.15 -28.01 19.29
N GLY A 188 -5.47 -27.83 19.32
CA GLY A 188 -6.21 -27.29 20.45
C GLY A 188 -6.80 -28.34 21.39
N HIS A 189 -5.93 -29.05 22.13
CA HIS A 189 -6.11 -29.40 23.55
C HIS A 189 -4.80 -29.09 24.27
#